data_AF-A0A916ZJG2-F1
#
_entry.id   AF-A0A916ZJG2-F1
#
_cell.length_a   1.000
_cell.length_b   1.000
_cell.length_c   1.000
_cell.angle_alpha   90.00
_cell.angle_beta   90.00
_cell.angle_gamma   90.00
#
_symmetry.space_group_name_H-M   'P 1'
#
loop_
_entity.id
_entity.type
_entity.pdbx_description
1 polymer ?
#
loop_
_entity_poly.entity_id
_entity_poly.type
_entity_poly.pdbx_seq_one_letter_code
_entity_poly.pdbx_strand_id
1 'polypeptide(L)'
;MSDVYVVGIDMIRFGRYPDRTVPGLAAEAALMALDDAGLTIRDMQALFCGNLGQAAGMVGQRMLAEIGQTGIPVTNVANACATGATAFRDAWMTIKAGVYDTVLAVGVEQMGKGLLGAGGGVSPEGLVGSYTMPAMFAHIGMEHSRKYGTTFAQFAKVSVKNHHHSTLNAKSMYRVETPLEEVMGAEIISYPNTKLMCSVNVDGSAAAVLMSEKKVRQLGLMDRAVRIRGSEMSSNLFAERQAAMPDFSAATRLAATNAYEQAGIGPGDVNLVELHDCFATAELVHYENLGLCADGEAGRLIDDGDTALGGRVPVNVSSGLLSKGHPLGATGIANIYEIAPPPRQGRRAAGRRRAYRADACRRRRPGGRDRLRHPRPGESVMDDLSGKVAVITGGASGIGFALARGALQRGAKVVISDIRADALAEAEAALSGEDEVLAVRADVARYDDVAALADAAIARFGTVNLLVNNAGVFAAGLA
;
A
#
# COMPACT_ATOMS: atom_id res chain seq x y z
N MET A 1 2.05 9.43 -27.84
CA MET A 1 2.35 8.80 -26.54
C MET A 1 2.36 7.30 -26.72
N SER A 2 3.29 6.59 -26.09
CA SER A 2 3.37 5.12 -26.13
C SER A 2 2.14 4.48 -25.51
N ASP A 3 1.74 3.32 -26.03
CA ASP A 3 0.81 2.44 -25.32
C ASP A 3 1.54 1.76 -24.14
N VAL A 4 0.77 1.47 -23.09
CA VAL A 4 1.26 0.81 -21.87
C VAL A 4 0.48 -0.49 -21.68
N TYR A 5 1.20 -1.53 -21.28
CA TYR A 5 0.67 -2.86 -21.14
C TYR A 5 0.99 -3.45 -19.77
N VAL A 6 0.09 -4.28 -19.24
CA VAL A 6 0.41 -5.23 -18.17
C VAL A 6 0.98 -6.49 -18.84
N VAL A 7 2.19 -6.89 -18.45
CA VAL A 7 2.88 -8.08 -19.02
C VAL A 7 3.09 -9.22 -18.03
N GLY A 8 2.94 -8.94 -16.74
CA GLY A 8 2.80 -9.96 -15.70
C GLY A 8 2.07 -9.39 -14.51
N ILE A 9 1.23 -10.18 -13.88
CA ILE A 9 0.40 -9.75 -12.75
C ILE A 9 0.03 -10.95 -11.91
N ASP A 10 0.12 -10.81 -10.60
CA ASP A 10 -0.29 -11.86 -9.69
C ASP A 10 -0.63 -11.29 -8.31
N MET A 11 -1.27 -12.12 -7.49
CA MET A 11 -1.61 -11.80 -6.11
C MET A 11 -1.46 -13.01 -5.22
N ILE A 12 -1.13 -12.79 -3.95
CA ILE A 12 -1.21 -13.85 -2.95
C ILE A 12 -2.68 -14.13 -2.61
N ARG A 13 -2.97 -15.29 -2.02
CA ARG A 13 -4.28 -15.52 -1.41
C ARG A 13 -4.53 -14.44 -0.36
N PHE A 14 -5.73 -13.88 -0.32
CA PHE A 14 -6.11 -12.98 0.76
C PHE A 14 -6.51 -13.79 1.99
N GLY A 15 -6.07 -13.35 3.16
CA GLY A 15 -6.17 -14.16 4.36
C GLY A 15 -5.72 -13.46 5.63
N ARG A 16 -5.22 -14.23 6.59
CA ARG A 16 -4.60 -13.71 7.82
C ARG A 16 -3.21 -14.29 7.95
N TYR A 17 -2.22 -13.42 8.07
CA TYR A 17 -0.80 -13.78 8.03
C TYR A 17 -0.06 -13.19 9.23
N PRO A 18 -0.41 -13.56 10.48
CA PRO A 18 0.18 -12.94 11.68
C PRO A 18 1.70 -13.17 11.79
N ASP A 19 2.20 -14.27 11.24
CA ASP A 19 3.62 -14.64 11.28
C ASP A 19 4.44 -14.05 10.12
N ARG A 20 3.82 -13.19 9.30
CA ARG A 20 4.46 -12.58 8.14
C ARG A 20 4.50 -11.06 8.29
N THR A 21 5.48 -10.45 7.62
CA THR A 21 5.65 -9.01 7.59
C THR A 21 5.03 -8.41 6.32
N VAL A 22 4.61 -7.14 6.39
CA VAL A 22 4.14 -6.38 5.21
C VAL A 22 5.16 -6.43 4.06
N PRO A 23 6.47 -6.15 4.25
CA PRO A 23 7.46 -6.31 3.19
C PRO A 23 7.55 -7.73 2.63
N GLY A 24 7.41 -8.77 3.46
CA GLY A 24 7.46 -10.16 3.03
C GLY A 24 6.22 -10.61 2.24
N LEU A 25 5.05 -10.03 2.49
CA LEU A 25 3.84 -10.22 1.67
C LEU A 25 4.00 -9.54 0.31
N ALA A 26 4.49 -8.28 0.32
CA ALA A 26 4.77 -7.51 -0.89
C ALA A 26 5.80 -8.19 -1.79
N ALA A 27 6.86 -8.73 -1.19
CA ALA A 27 7.93 -9.46 -1.87
C ALA A 27 7.41 -10.70 -2.59
N GLU A 28 6.52 -11.47 -1.97
CA GLU A 28 5.92 -12.65 -2.59
C GLU A 28 5.09 -12.28 -3.83
N ALA A 29 4.18 -11.31 -3.71
CA ALA A 29 3.35 -10.88 -4.83
C ALA A 29 4.19 -10.31 -5.98
N ALA A 30 5.22 -9.50 -5.66
CA ALA A 30 6.15 -8.97 -6.64
C ALA A 30 6.89 -10.08 -7.40
N LEU A 31 7.42 -11.08 -6.68
CA LEU A 31 8.08 -12.23 -7.30
C LEU A 31 7.11 -13.05 -8.17
N MET A 32 5.85 -13.22 -7.74
CA MET A 32 4.84 -13.91 -8.54
C MET A 32 4.52 -13.17 -9.85
N ALA A 33 4.37 -11.83 -9.81
CA ALA A 33 4.14 -11.02 -11.01
C ALA A 33 5.35 -11.00 -11.96
N LEU A 34 6.57 -10.96 -11.40
CA LEU A 34 7.82 -11.05 -12.17
C LEU A 34 7.97 -12.44 -12.81
N ASP A 35 7.69 -13.51 -12.06
CA ASP A 35 7.69 -14.89 -12.57
C ASP A 35 6.65 -15.06 -13.67
N ASP A 36 5.45 -14.48 -13.51
CA ASP A 36 4.43 -14.48 -14.55
C ASP A 36 4.99 -13.82 -15.81
N ALA A 37 5.58 -12.61 -15.73
CA ALA A 37 6.21 -11.92 -16.87
C ALA A 37 7.46 -12.64 -17.43
N GLY A 38 8.06 -13.59 -16.70
CA GLY A 38 9.34 -14.19 -17.05
C GLY A 38 10.55 -13.26 -16.85
N LEU A 39 10.41 -12.25 -15.97
CA LEU A 39 11.37 -11.21 -15.68
C LEU A 39 11.91 -11.33 -14.25
N THR A 40 12.84 -10.45 -13.90
CA THR A 40 13.42 -10.32 -12.55
C THR A 40 13.42 -8.87 -12.10
N ILE A 41 13.71 -8.62 -10.83
CA ILE A 41 13.82 -7.24 -10.31
C ILE A 41 14.90 -6.41 -11.02
N ARG A 42 15.88 -7.06 -11.66
CA ARG A 42 16.93 -6.39 -12.46
C ARG A 42 16.41 -5.77 -13.75
N ASP A 43 15.24 -6.20 -14.21
CA ASP A 43 14.61 -5.68 -15.43
C ASP A 43 13.75 -4.44 -15.17
N MET A 44 13.46 -4.14 -13.89
CA MET A 44 12.63 -3.00 -13.50
C MET A 44 13.45 -1.72 -13.48
N GLN A 45 12.83 -0.60 -13.84
CA GLN A 45 13.45 0.74 -13.80
C GLN A 45 12.90 1.61 -12.67
N ALA A 46 11.74 1.27 -12.12
CA ALA A 46 11.12 1.95 -10.98
C ALA A 46 10.15 1.02 -10.25
N LEU A 47 9.86 1.36 -8.98
CA LEU A 47 8.87 0.69 -8.14
C LEU A 47 7.88 1.70 -7.57
N PHE A 48 6.58 1.40 -7.70
CA PHE A 48 5.51 2.11 -7.01
C PHE A 48 4.86 1.15 -6.00
N CYS A 49 4.92 1.48 -4.71
CA CYS A 49 4.48 0.62 -3.62
C CYS A 49 3.33 1.27 -2.84
N GLY A 50 2.14 0.70 -2.91
CA GLY A 50 0.96 1.13 -2.17
C GLY A 50 0.81 0.39 -0.85
N ASN A 51 0.77 1.15 0.26
CA ASN A 51 0.41 0.63 1.57
C ASN A 51 -0.17 1.76 2.45
N LEU A 52 -1.34 1.57 3.05
CA LEU A 52 -1.97 2.59 3.89
C LEU A 52 -1.50 2.51 5.34
N GLY A 53 -1.51 1.31 5.93
CA GLY A 53 -1.27 1.12 7.37
C GLY A 53 0.15 1.45 7.83
N GLN A 54 1.11 1.43 6.92
CA GLN A 54 2.52 1.76 7.12
C GLN A 54 3.02 2.74 6.04
N ALA A 55 2.20 3.73 5.65
CA ALA A 55 2.55 4.71 4.62
C ALA A 55 3.90 5.41 4.86
N ALA A 56 4.20 5.77 6.13
CA ALA A 56 5.49 6.36 6.53
C ALA A 56 6.61 5.33 6.72
N GLY A 57 6.32 4.03 6.58
CA GLY A 57 7.22 2.92 6.88
C GLY A 57 8.12 2.50 5.72
N MET A 58 8.18 3.22 4.60
CA MET A 58 9.06 2.88 3.48
C MET A 58 8.92 1.41 3.01
N VAL A 59 7.68 0.94 2.84
CA VAL A 59 7.36 -0.46 2.54
C VAL A 59 8.06 -0.95 1.28
N GLY A 60 8.11 -0.13 0.22
CA GLY A 60 8.74 -0.50 -1.05
C GLY A 60 10.24 -0.74 -0.92
N GLN A 61 10.97 0.11 -0.17
CA GLN A 61 12.41 -0.07 0.06
C GLN A 61 12.69 -1.34 0.88
N ARG A 62 11.88 -1.58 1.92
CA ARG A 62 11.99 -2.81 2.73
C ARG A 62 11.66 -4.05 1.92
N MET A 63 10.68 -3.99 1.02
CA MET A 63 10.37 -5.08 0.09
C MET A 63 11.55 -5.37 -0.85
N LEU A 64 12.20 -4.34 -1.40
CA LEU A 64 13.38 -4.54 -2.25
C LEU A 64 14.55 -5.20 -1.50
N ALA A 65 14.68 -5.00 -0.18
CA ALA A 65 15.67 -5.72 0.62
C ALA A 65 15.43 -7.24 0.62
N GLU A 66 14.19 -7.70 0.45
CA GLU A 66 13.82 -9.12 0.40
C GLU A 66 14.06 -9.76 -0.98
N ILE A 67 13.86 -9.01 -2.08
CA ILE A 67 13.87 -9.56 -3.45
C ILE A 67 15.08 -9.14 -4.29
N GLY A 68 15.84 -8.13 -3.83
CA GLY A 68 17.07 -7.64 -4.44
C GLY A 68 17.04 -6.12 -4.67
N GLN A 69 17.94 -5.38 -4.01
CA GLN A 69 18.12 -3.94 -4.20
C GLN A 69 18.98 -3.64 -5.42
N THR A 70 18.40 -3.01 -6.44
CA THR A 70 19.06 -2.69 -7.71
C THR A 70 19.42 -1.21 -7.85
N GLY A 71 19.03 -0.36 -6.89
CA GLY A 71 19.20 1.09 -6.94
C GLY A 71 18.10 1.84 -7.71
N ILE A 72 17.03 1.14 -8.13
CA ILE A 72 15.90 1.78 -8.81
C ILE A 72 15.15 2.73 -7.87
N PRO A 73 14.57 3.84 -8.38
CA PRO A 73 13.71 4.71 -7.61
C PRO A 73 12.47 3.98 -7.09
N VAL A 74 12.07 4.33 -5.86
CA VAL A 74 10.92 3.78 -5.16
C VAL A 74 10.01 4.91 -4.69
N THR A 75 8.74 4.86 -5.09
CA THR A 75 7.69 5.75 -4.58
C THR A 75 6.74 4.95 -3.70
N ASN A 76 6.57 5.35 -2.44
CA ASN A 76 5.52 4.80 -1.58
C ASN A 76 4.30 5.69 -1.67
N VAL A 77 3.13 5.10 -1.90
CA VAL A 77 1.87 5.84 -2.06
C VAL A 77 0.83 5.38 -1.05
N ALA A 78 -0.03 6.31 -0.65
CA ALA A 78 -1.20 6.06 0.18
C ALA A 78 -2.34 6.96 -0.29
N ASN A 79 -3.51 6.37 -0.47
CA ASN A 79 -4.73 7.04 -0.91
C ASN A 79 -5.97 6.26 -0.44
N ALA A 80 -6.07 6.05 0.88
CA ALA A 80 -7.11 5.22 1.51
C ALA A 80 -7.27 3.85 0.81
N CYS A 81 -8.50 3.42 0.55
CA CYS A 81 -8.80 2.15 -0.12
C CYS A 81 -8.35 2.11 -1.60
N ALA A 82 -8.07 3.27 -2.21
CA ALA A 82 -7.59 3.38 -3.59
C ALA A 82 -6.06 3.26 -3.71
N THR A 83 -5.33 3.10 -2.59
CA THR A 83 -3.87 3.07 -2.52
C THR A 83 -3.20 2.18 -3.59
N GLY A 84 -3.69 0.95 -3.78
CA GLY A 84 -3.14 0.04 -4.80
C GLY A 84 -3.39 0.51 -6.24
N ALA A 85 -4.58 1.06 -6.51
CA ALA A 85 -4.93 1.62 -7.81
C ALA A 85 -4.11 2.89 -8.11
N THR A 86 -3.85 3.72 -7.09
CA THR A 86 -2.92 4.86 -7.20
C THR A 86 -1.51 4.39 -7.56
N ALA A 87 -0.97 3.37 -6.88
CA ALA A 87 0.36 2.83 -7.21
C ALA A 87 0.45 2.35 -8.67
N PHE A 88 -0.58 1.65 -9.15
CA PHE A 88 -0.67 1.21 -10.54
C PHE A 88 -0.75 2.39 -11.52
N ARG A 89 -1.60 3.39 -11.23
CA ARG A 89 -1.77 4.57 -12.08
C ARG A 89 -0.51 5.41 -12.17
N ASP A 90 0.20 5.61 -11.05
CA ASP A 90 1.44 6.37 -11.03
C ASP A 90 2.52 5.66 -11.85
N ALA A 91 2.63 4.32 -11.73
CA ALA A 91 3.48 3.52 -12.60
C ALA A 91 3.12 3.69 -14.08
N TRP A 92 1.83 3.60 -14.43
CA TRP A 92 1.33 3.80 -15.78
C TRP A 92 1.69 5.19 -16.34
N MET A 93 1.51 6.25 -15.54
CA MET A 93 1.80 7.62 -15.95
C MET A 93 3.29 7.81 -16.30
N THR A 94 4.21 7.22 -15.54
CA THR A 94 5.65 7.34 -15.84
C THR A 94 6.04 6.70 -17.17
N ILE A 95 5.40 5.58 -17.53
CA ILE A 95 5.62 4.94 -18.83
C ILE A 95 4.96 5.76 -19.94
N LYS A 96 3.74 6.26 -19.70
CA LYS A 96 3.00 7.09 -20.66
C LYS A 96 3.75 8.40 -20.99
N ALA A 97 4.42 8.96 -19.99
CA ALA A 97 5.29 10.13 -20.10
C ALA A 97 6.67 9.83 -20.75
N GLY A 98 7.00 8.56 -20.98
CA GLY A 98 8.28 8.16 -21.58
C GLY A 98 9.48 8.19 -20.62
N VAL A 99 9.23 8.28 -19.31
CA VAL A 99 10.29 8.28 -18.29
C VAL A 99 10.89 6.89 -18.12
N TYR A 100 10.05 5.84 -18.15
CA TYR A 100 10.45 4.45 -18.03
C TYR A 100 9.79 3.57 -19.09
N ASP A 101 10.42 2.45 -19.42
CA ASP A 101 9.92 1.40 -20.29
C ASP A 101 9.38 0.19 -19.50
N THR A 102 9.83 -0.04 -18.26
CA THR A 102 9.42 -1.19 -17.43
C THR A 102 9.38 -0.82 -15.94
N VAL A 103 8.20 -0.96 -15.33
CA VAL A 103 7.93 -0.52 -13.95
C VAL A 103 7.16 -1.60 -13.19
N LEU A 104 7.49 -1.76 -11.91
CA LEU A 104 6.77 -2.64 -10.99
C LEU A 104 5.81 -1.82 -10.12
N ALA A 105 4.54 -2.20 -10.09
CA ALA A 105 3.54 -1.67 -9.15
C ALA A 105 3.18 -2.77 -8.14
N VAL A 106 3.22 -2.46 -6.85
CA VAL A 106 2.92 -3.41 -5.77
C VAL A 106 1.94 -2.76 -4.81
N GLY A 107 0.91 -3.49 -4.42
CA GLY A 107 -0.02 -3.12 -3.37
C GLY A 107 0.04 -4.16 -2.26
N VAL A 108 0.09 -3.72 -1.00
CA VAL A 108 0.13 -4.62 0.15
C VAL A 108 -0.60 -4.02 1.34
N GLU A 109 -1.25 -4.84 2.14
CA GLU A 109 -1.77 -4.46 3.45
C GLU A 109 -1.74 -5.64 4.42
N GLN A 110 -1.56 -5.33 5.70
CA GLN A 110 -1.80 -6.23 6.82
C GLN A 110 -2.66 -5.48 7.82
N MET A 111 -3.80 -6.06 8.20
CA MET A 111 -4.88 -5.33 8.87
C MET A 111 -5.26 -5.99 10.20
N GLY A 112 -5.83 -5.22 11.11
CA GLY A 112 -6.46 -5.77 12.31
C GLY A 112 -7.81 -6.46 12.02
N LYS A 113 -8.42 -7.03 13.06
CA LYS A 113 -9.86 -7.37 13.06
C LYS A 113 -10.65 -6.15 13.56
N GLY A 114 -11.93 -6.07 13.18
CA GLY A 114 -12.85 -5.04 13.67
C GLY A 114 -12.92 -3.79 12.78
N LEU A 115 -13.56 -2.74 13.29
CA LEU A 115 -13.82 -1.51 12.53
C LEU A 115 -12.51 -0.78 12.20
N LEU A 116 -12.35 -0.37 10.94
CA LEU A 116 -11.21 0.43 10.52
C LEU A 116 -11.35 1.86 11.04
N GLY A 117 -10.32 2.34 11.74
CA GLY A 117 -10.13 3.74 12.12
C GLY A 117 -11.39 4.46 12.61
N ALA A 118 -11.78 4.24 13.87
CA ALA A 118 -12.73 5.11 14.56
C ALA A 118 -12.01 6.43 14.94
N GLY A 119 -11.75 7.27 13.94
CA GLY A 119 -10.98 8.50 14.09
C GLY A 119 -11.43 9.55 13.09
N GLY A 120 -12.70 9.92 13.13
CA GLY A 120 -13.22 11.11 12.48
C GLY A 120 -13.72 12.07 13.56
N GLY A 121 -13.27 13.32 13.51
CA GLY A 121 -13.82 14.38 14.35
C GLY A 121 -15.34 14.46 14.18
N VAL A 122 -16.05 14.86 15.22
CA VAL A 122 -17.47 15.18 15.13
C VAL A 122 -17.59 16.38 14.19
N SER A 123 -18.24 16.22 13.04
CA SER A 123 -18.52 17.40 12.23
C SER A 123 -19.53 18.28 12.97
N PRO A 124 -19.49 19.61 12.75
CA PRO A 124 -20.44 20.52 13.39
C PRO A 124 -21.91 20.17 13.07
N GLU A 125 -22.18 19.52 11.94
CA GLU A 125 -23.52 19.15 11.47
C GLU A 125 -23.88 17.66 11.59
N GLY A 126 -22.97 16.79 12.06
CA GLY A 126 -23.12 15.35 12.02
C GLY A 126 -23.35 14.71 13.39
N LEU A 127 -24.24 13.71 13.45
CA LEU A 127 -24.38 12.88 14.65
C LEU A 127 -23.13 12.01 14.85
N VAL A 128 -22.71 11.84 16.10
CA VAL A 128 -21.62 10.92 16.49
C VAL A 128 -21.86 9.54 15.85
N GLY A 129 -20.86 9.05 15.10
CA GLY A 129 -20.93 7.75 14.42
C GLY A 129 -21.35 7.78 12.94
N SER A 130 -21.90 8.90 12.44
CA SER A 130 -22.34 9.05 11.03
C SER A 130 -21.18 9.04 10.03
N TYR A 131 -19.96 9.28 10.49
CA TYR A 131 -18.73 9.30 9.69
C TYR A 131 -17.98 7.97 9.66
N THR A 132 -18.49 6.93 10.33
CA THR A 132 -17.89 5.61 10.20
C THR A 132 -18.13 5.10 8.77
N MET A 133 -17.17 4.35 8.21
CA MET A 133 -17.31 3.79 6.86
C MET A 133 -18.62 3.00 6.68
N PRO A 134 -19.04 2.13 7.61
CA PRO A 134 -20.34 1.46 7.49
C PRO A 134 -21.54 2.41 7.46
N ALA A 135 -21.54 3.47 8.27
CA ALA A 135 -22.62 4.46 8.28
C ALA A 135 -22.70 5.24 6.97
N MET A 136 -21.55 5.69 6.46
CA MET A 136 -21.47 6.40 5.18
C MET A 136 -22.06 5.58 4.03
N PHE A 137 -21.68 4.30 3.90
CA PHE A 137 -22.21 3.45 2.84
C PHE A 137 -23.65 2.96 3.10
N ALA A 138 -24.09 2.92 4.36
CA ALA A 138 -25.49 2.70 4.69
C ALA A 138 -26.37 3.88 4.26
N HIS A 139 -25.91 5.12 4.45
CA HIS A 139 -26.62 6.32 3.99
C HIS A 139 -26.84 6.33 2.47
N ILE A 140 -25.84 5.89 1.70
CA ILE A 140 -25.96 5.74 0.24
C ILE A 140 -27.11 4.77 -0.12
N GLY A 141 -27.14 3.60 0.52
CA GLY A 141 -28.19 2.60 0.27
C GLY A 141 -29.57 3.08 0.69
N MET A 142 -29.67 3.75 1.84
CA MET A 142 -30.92 4.33 2.32
C MET A 142 -31.44 5.42 1.39
N GLU A 143 -30.56 6.29 0.88
CA GLU A 143 -30.95 7.34 -0.06
C GLU A 143 -31.41 6.76 -1.40
N HIS A 144 -30.71 5.73 -1.91
CA HIS A 144 -31.11 5.04 -3.13
C HIS A 144 -32.47 4.34 -2.98
N SER A 145 -32.70 3.68 -1.84
CA SER A 145 -33.98 3.06 -1.49
C SER A 145 -35.10 4.10 -1.38
N ARG A 146 -34.85 5.23 -0.69
CA ARG A 146 -35.81 6.33 -0.55
C ARG A 146 -36.19 6.96 -1.91
N LYS A 147 -35.21 7.13 -2.80
CA LYS A 147 -35.39 7.82 -4.08
C LYS A 147 -35.99 6.93 -5.16
N TYR A 148 -35.59 5.66 -5.23
CA TYR A 148 -35.92 4.76 -6.34
C TYR A 148 -36.67 3.50 -5.94
N GLY A 149 -36.87 3.25 -4.64
CA GLY A 149 -37.61 2.07 -4.15
C GLY A 149 -36.78 0.78 -4.13
N THR A 150 -35.46 0.86 -4.28
CA THR A 150 -34.57 -0.31 -4.20
C THR A 150 -34.73 -1.02 -2.87
N THR A 151 -34.96 -2.32 -2.93
CA THR A 151 -35.24 -3.14 -1.74
C THR A 151 -33.95 -3.56 -1.04
N PHE A 152 -34.00 -3.80 0.27
CA PHE A 152 -32.84 -4.31 0.99
C PHE A 152 -32.44 -5.73 0.55
N ALA A 153 -33.41 -6.51 0.07
CA ALA A 153 -33.13 -7.81 -0.55
C ALA A 153 -32.26 -7.67 -1.82
N GLN A 154 -32.44 -6.61 -2.62
CA GLN A 154 -31.59 -6.34 -3.78
C GLN A 154 -30.16 -5.98 -3.36
N PHE A 155 -29.96 -5.20 -2.30
CA PHE A 155 -28.61 -5.00 -1.73
C PHE A 155 -28.02 -6.34 -1.26
N ALA A 156 -28.79 -7.16 -0.55
CA ALA A 156 -28.32 -8.46 -0.06
C ALA A 156 -27.93 -9.43 -1.18
N LYS A 157 -28.66 -9.43 -2.31
CA LYS A 157 -28.35 -10.28 -3.48
C LYS A 157 -26.96 -10.02 -4.05
N VAL A 158 -26.42 -8.80 -3.90
CA VAL A 158 -25.01 -8.52 -4.25
C VAL A 158 -24.05 -9.39 -3.43
N SER A 159 -24.27 -9.47 -2.12
CA SER A 159 -23.46 -10.32 -1.24
C SER A 159 -23.61 -11.80 -1.61
N VAL A 160 -24.85 -12.28 -1.84
CA VAL A 160 -25.10 -13.67 -2.29
C VAL A 160 -24.30 -13.98 -3.56
N LYS A 161 -24.36 -13.10 -4.57
CA LYS A 161 -23.59 -13.22 -5.81
C LYS A 161 -22.08 -13.29 -5.54
N ASN A 162 -21.54 -12.38 -4.75
CA ASN A 162 -20.09 -12.31 -4.48
C ASN A 162 -19.61 -13.52 -3.67
N HIS A 163 -20.42 -14.03 -2.73
CA HIS A 163 -20.17 -15.27 -2.01
C HIS A 163 -20.19 -16.49 -2.94
N HIS A 164 -21.13 -16.55 -3.90
CA HIS A 164 -21.14 -17.60 -4.92
C HIS A 164 -19.84 -17.59 -5.75
N HIS A 165 -19.46 -16.43 -6.30
CA HIS A 165 -18.20 -16.25 -7.05
C HIS A 165 -16.96 -16.68 -6.22
N SER A 166 -17.01 -16.49 -4.89
CA SER A 166 -15.93 -16.85 -3.97
C SER A 166 -15.60 -18.34 -3.94
N THR A 167 -16.58 -19.21 -4.20
CA THR A 167 -16.38 -20.67 -4.20
C THR A 167 -15.43 -21.10 -5.33
N LEU A 168 -15.44 -20.34 -6.43
CA LEU A 168 -14.62 -20.55 -7.63
C LEU A 168 -13.23 -19.91 -7.51
N ASN A 169 -13.05 -18.91 -6.64
CA ASN A 169 -11.78 -18.21 -6.47
C ASN A 169 -10.90 -18.83 -5.36
N ALA A 170 -9.84 -19.54 -5.75
CA ALA A 170 -8.87 -20.13 -4.82
C ALA A 170 -8.10 -19.12 -3.96
N LYS A 171 -8.05 -17.84 -4.36
CA LYS A 171 -7.35 -16.76 -3.66
C LYS A 171 -8.24 -15.93 -2.76
N SER A 172 -9.55 -16.22 -2.75
CA SER A 172 -10.52 -15.58 -1.86
C SER A 172 -10.31 -16.02 -0.40
N MET A 173 -10.54 -15.11 0.54
CA MET A 173 -10.52 -15.43 1.98
C MET A 173 -11.67 -16.38 2.31
N TYR A 174 -12.90 -15.97 2.02
CA TYR A 174 -14.08 -16.80 2.15
C TYR A 174 -14.39 -17.49 0.83
N ARG A 175 -14.84 -18.75 0.93
CA ARG A 175 -15.12 -19.64 -0.20
C ARG A 175 -16.34 -20.48 0.12
N VAL A 176 -17.40 -19.79 0.54
CA VAL A 176 -18.62 -20.38 1.10
C VAL A 176 -19.82 -19.70 0.45
N GLU A 177 -20.78 -20.53 0.04
CA GLU A 177 -22.11 -20.06 -0.38
C GLU A 177 -22.85 -19.48 0.80
N THR A 178 -23.50 -18.34 0.59
CA THR A 178 -24.23 -17.63 1.64
C THR A 178 -25.61 -17.26 1.09
N PRO A 179 -26.67 -18.02 1.44
CA PRO A 179 -28.02 -17.76 0.95
C PRO A 179 -28.58 -16.41 1.39
N LEU A 180 -29.56 -15.89 0.64
CA LEU A 180 -30.18 -14.58 0.89
C LEU A 180 -30.72 -14.42 2.33
N GLU A 181 -31.37 -15.44 2.86
CA GLU A 181 -31.89 -15.45 4.23
C GLU A 181 -30.77 -15.27 5.26
N GLU A 182 -29.63 -15.92 5.07
CA GLU A 182 -28.46 -15.81 5.95
C GLU A 182 -27.83 -14.42 5.87
N VAL A 183 -27.69 -13.86 4.66
CA VAL A 183 -27.20 -12.49 4.47
C VAL A 183 -28.11 -11.48 5.17
N MET A 184 -29.42 -11.59 4.99
CA MET A 184 -30.42 -10.67 5.57
C MET A 184 -30.58 -10.85 7.09
N GLY A 185 -30.41 -12.07 7.60
CA GLY A 185 -30.53 -12.40 9.02
C GLY A 185 -29.27 -12.16 9.85
N ALA A 186 -28.14 -11.84 9.22
CA ALA A 186 -26.88 -11.57 9.91
C ALA A 186 -26.94 -10.28 10.75
N GLU A 187 -26.02 -10.19 11.71
CA GLU A 187 -25.85 -9.03 12.61
C GLU A 187 -25.86 -7.71 11.84
N ILE A 188 -26.75 -6.78 12.20
CA ILE A 188 -26.79 -5.44 11.59
C ILE A 188 -25.61 -4.64 12.09
N ILE A 189 -24.76 -4.17 11.16
CA ILE A 189 -23.61 -3.31 11.47
C ILE A 189 -24.00 -1.84 11.35
N SER A 190 -24.69 -1.49 10.27
CA SER A 190 -25.25 -0.15 10.06
C SER A 190 -26.42 -0.26 9.09
N TYR A 191 -27.63 -0.06 9.59
CA TYR A 191 -28.85 -0.31 8.82
C TYR A 191 -28.84 0.42 7.45
N PRO A 192 -29.01 -0.29 6.32
CA PRO A 192 -29.50 -1.67 6.18
C PRO A 192 -28.40 -2.75 6.05
N ASN A 193 -27.12 -2.37 6.10
CA ASN A 193 -25.99 -3.30 5.94
C ASN A 193 -25.87 -4.25 7.15
N THR A 194 -26.05 -5.53 6.87
CA THR A 194 -25.66 -6.62 7.77
C THR A 194 -24.17 -6.91 7.65
N LYS A 195 -23.64 -7.70 8.58
CA LYS A 195 -22.23 -8.11 8.60
C LYS A 195 -21.77 -8.78 7.32
N LEU A 196 -22.64 -9.54 6.67
CA LEU A 196 -22.36 -10.23 5.41
C LEU A 196 -22.50 -9.30 4.18
N MET A 197 -23.01 -8.09 4.37
CA MET A 197 -22.97 -7.00 3.38
C MET A 197 -21.77 -6.07 3.55
N CYS A 198 -20.86 -6.36 4.48
CA CYS A 198 -19.66 -5.59 4.75
C CYS A 198 -18.41 -6.36 4.31
N SER A 199 -17.48 -5.67 3.66
CA SER A 199 -16.19 -6.27 3.28
C SER A 199 -15.36 -6.73 4.48
N VAL A 200 -14.49 -7.68 4.21
CA VAL A 200 -13.73 -8.39 5.23
C VAL A 200 -12.33 -7.82 5.31
N ASN A 201 -11.94 -7.33 6.49
CA ASN A 201 -10.54 -6.97 6.71
C ASN A 201 -9.68 -8.23 6.58
N VAL A 202 -8.67 -8.17 5.73
CA VAL A 202 -7.73 -9.27 5.48
C VAL A 202 -6.35 -8.69 5.20
N ASP A 203 -5.37 -9.56 5.29
CA ASP A 203 -4.00 -9.31 4.88
C ASP A 203 -3.85 -9.81 3.43
N GLY A 204 -3.09 -9.09 2.63
CA GLY A 204 -2.96 -9.42 1.22
C GLY A 204 -1.97 -8.56 0.46
N SER A 205 -1.55 -9.06 -0.70
CA SER A 205 -0.70 -8.32 -1.64
C SER A 205 -0.98 -8.74 -3.08
N ALA A 206 -0.86 -7.78 -3.99
CA ALA A 206 -0.95 -7.96 -5.43
C ALA A 206 0.09 -7.08 -6.12
N ALA A 207 0.64 -7.52 -7.25
CA ALA A 207 1.66 -6.80 -7.99
C ALA A 207 1.47 -6.95 -9.50
N ALA A 208 1.87 -5.93 -10.25
CA ALA A 208 1.81 -5.89 -11.70
C ALA A 208 3.10 -5.32 -12.30
N VAL A 209 3.56 -5.93 -13.38
CA VAL A 209 4.65 -5.43 -14.22
C VAL A 209 4.02 -4.69 -15.40
N LEU A 210 4.27 -3.39 -15.47
CA LEU A 210 3.84 -2.53 -16.57
C LEU A 210 5.00 -2.28 -17.52
N MET A 211 4.70 -2.21 -18.81
CA MET A 211 5.72 -2.10 -19.86
C MET A 211 5.24 -1.24 -21.03
N SER A 212 6.16 -0.47 -21.63
CA SER A 212 5.91 0.30 -22.84
C SER A 212 5.76 -0.61 -24.06
N GLU A 213 4.94 -0.24 -25.04
CA GLU A 213 4.76 -1.00 -26.28
C GLU A 213 6.09 -1.38 -26.94
N LYS A 214 7.02 -0.42 -27.03
CA LYS A 214 8.36 -0.61 -27.59
C LYS A 214 9.07 -1.77 -26.91
N LYS A 215 9.05 -1.81 -25.58
CA LYS A 215 9.73 -2.83 -24.79
C LYS A 215 9.01 -4.18 -24.86
N VAL A 216 7.67 -4.18 -24.88
CA VAL A 216 6.87 -5.40 -25.10
C VAL A 216 7.24 -6.04 -26.44
N ARG A 217 7.33 -5.26 -27.52
CA ARG A 217 7.73 -5.74 -28.85
C ARG A 217 9.18 -6.22 -28.86
N GLN A 218 10.10 -5.50 -28.23
CA GLN A 218 11.50 -5.89 -28.11
C GLN A 218 11.67 -7.26 -27.44
N LEU A 219 10.86 -7.55 -26.42
CA LEU A 219 10.91 -8.82 -25.68
C LEU A 219 10.00 -9.90 -26.27
N GLY A 220 9.24 -9.61 -27.33
CA GLY A 220 8.32 -10.56 -27.95
C GLY A 220 7.14 -10.95 -27.06
N LEU A 221 6.67 -10.05 -26.18
CA LEU A 221 5.62 -10.32 -25.18
C LEU A 221 4.21 -9.87 -25.62
N MET A 222 4.01 -9.52 -26.89
CA MET A 222 2.71 -9.00 -27.38
C MET A 222 1.56 -10.01 -27.25
N ASP A 223 1.85 -11.31 -27.25
CA ASP A 223 0.86 -12.40 -27.17
C ASP A 223 0.18 -12.54 -25.80
N ARG A 224 0.72 -11.86 -24.79
CA ARG A 224 0.23 -11.89 -23.40
C ARG A 224 -0.04 -10.50 -22.83
N ALA A 225 0.38 -9.45 -23.53
CA ALA A 225 0.33 -8.09 -23.04
C ALA A 225 -1.11 -7.56 -23.06
N VAL A 226 -1.61 -7.10 -21.90
CA VAL A 226 -2.93 -6.47 -21.78
C VAL A 226 -2.77 -4.96 -21.90
N ARG A 227 -3.33 -4.38 -22.96
CA ARG A 227 -3.26 -2.93 -23.18
C ARG A 227 -4.14 -2.19 -22.19
N ILE A 228 -3.58 -1.16 -21.55
CA ILE A 228 -4.32 -0.24 -20.69
C ILE A 228 -4.88 0.88 -21.58
N ARG A 229 -6.21 0.88 -21.79
CA ARG A 229 -6.90 1.83 -22.67
C ARG A 229 -7.16 3.18 -22.00
N GLY A 230 -7.39 3.19 -20.69
CA GLY A 230 -7.50 4.41 -19.90
C GLY A 230 -7.22 4.15 -18.41
N SER A 231 -6.76 5.17 -17.70
CA SER A 231 -6.42 5.13 -16.27
C SER A 231 -6.61 6.50 -15.63
N GLU A 232 -7.83 6.76 -15.15
CA GLU A 232 -8.22 8.06 -14.59
C GLU A 232 -8.38 8.04 -13.07
N MET A 233 -8.23 9.22 -12.46
CA MET A 233 -8.40 9.45 -11.03
C MET A 233 -9.10 10.78 -10.83
N SER A 234 -10.07 10.82 -9.92
CA SER A 234 -10.85 12.01 -9.61
C SER A 234 -11.09 12.12 -8.11
N SER A 235 -11.10 13.35 -7.61
CA SER A 235 -11.56 13.68 -6.27
C SER A 235 -13.01 14.16 -6.32
N ASN A 236 -13.66 14.27 -5.16
CA ASN A 236 -15.00 14.85 -5.08
C ASN A 236 -15.03 16.29 -5.62
N LEU A 237 -16.15 16.62 -6.26
CA LEU A 237 -16.48 18.00 -6.62
C LEU A 237 -16.88 18.78 -5.36
N PHE A 238 -16.71 20.10 -5.41
CA PHE A 238 -17.20 20.96 -4.34
C PHE A 238 -18.74 20.92 -4.31
N ALA A 239 -19.31 20.69 -3.13
CA ALA A 239 -20.72 20.87 -2.84
C ALA A 239 -20.87 21.50 -1.46
N GLU A 240 -21.85 22.39 -1.31
CA GLU A 240 -22.03 23.24 -0.11
C GLU A 240 -22.14 22.42 1.19
N ARG A 241 -22.74 21.22 1.12
CA ARG A 241 -22.89 20.32 2.27
C ARG A 241 -22.05 19.05 2.20
N GLN A 242 -20.99 19.01 1.37
CA GLN A 242 -20.20 17.78 1.14
C GLN A 242 -19.61 17.17 2.43
N ALA A 243 -19.24 18.00 3.40
CA ALA A 243 -18.72 17.52 4.69
C ALA A 243 -19.79 16.85 5.57
N ALA A 244 -21.06 17.23 5.43
CA ALA A 244 -22.18 16.71 6.23
C ALA A 244 -22.99 15.63 5.50
N MET A 245 -23.16 15.78 4.18
CA MET A 245 -23.86 14.88 3.27
C MET A 245 -23.02 14.67 2.01
N PRO A 246 -21.98 13.83 2.08
CA PRO A 246 -21.10 13.59 0.96
C PRO A 246 -21.85 12.98 -0.23
N ASP A 247 -21.66 13.54 -1.42
CA ASP A 247 -21.95 12.86 -2.68
C ASP A 247 -20.87 11.80 -2.94
N PHE A 248 -21.27 10.53 -2.86
CA PHE A 248 -20.40 9.38 -3.09
C PHE A 248 -20.33 8.93 -4.56
N SER A 249 -21.17 9.50 -5.41
CA SER A 249 -21.31 9.12 -6.82
C SER A 249 -20.48 10.02 -7.73
N ALA A 250 -20.39 11.33 -7.44
CA ALA A 250 -19.75 12.31 -8.31
C ALA A 250 -18.32 11.94 -8.74
N ALA A 251 -17.43 11.62 -7.79
CA ALA A 251 -16.04 11.27 -8.12
C ALA A 251 -15.94 10.02 -9.00
N THR A 252 -16.78 9.01 -8.74
CA THR A 252 -16.79 7.78 -9.54
C THR A 252 -17.32 8.03 -10.95
N ARG A 253 -18.43 8.77 -11.07
CA ARG A 253 -19.01 9.15 -12.38
C ARG A 253 -18.02 9.94 -13.22
N LEU A 254 -17.31 10.90 -12.61
CA LEU A 254 -16.29 11.69 -13.29
C LEU A 254 -15.12 10.83 -13.75
N ALA A 255 -14.57 9.98 -12.87
CA ALA A 255 -13.46 9.09 -13.21
C ALA A 255 -13.86 8.09 -14.32
N ALA A 256 -15.07 7.52 -14.25
CA ALA A 256 -15.58 6.60 -15.26
C ALA A 256 -15.78 7.29 -16.62
N THR A 257 -16.40 8.47 -16.63
CA THR A 257 -16.61 9.27 -17.85
C THR A 257 -15.28 9.58 -18.53
N ASN A 258 -14.31 10.09 -17.78
CA ASN A 258 -12.99 10.42 -18.31
C ASN A 258 -12.25 9.17 -18.80
N ALA A 259 -12.39 8.03 -18.09
CA ALA A 259 -11.77 6.77 -18.50
C ALA A 259 -12.37 6.23 -19.80
N TYR A 260 -13.68 6.32 -19.98
CA TYR A 260 -14.37 5.96 -21.22
C TYR A 260 -13.95 6.84 -22.39
N GLU A 261 -13.89 8.16 -22.18
CA GLU A 261 -13.39 9.10 -23.18
C GLU A 261 -11.94 8.80 -23.58
N GLN A 262 -11.05 8.63 -22.60
CA GLN A 262 -9.65 8.29 -22.85
C GLN A 262 -9.50 6.94 -23.58
N ALA A 263 -10.33 5.96 -23.24
CA ALA A 263 -10.34 4.66 -23.90
C ALA A 263 -10.99 4.69 -25.29
N GLY A 264 -11.84 5.67 -25.59
CA GLY A 264 -12.63 5.73 -26.82
C GLY A 264 -13.68 4.62 -26.90
N ILE A 265 -14.32 4.29 -25.77
CA ILE A 265 -15.40 3.30 -25.66
C ILE A 265 -16.54 3.88 -24.81
N GLY A 266 -17.73 3.27 -24.86
CA GLY A 266 -18.83 3.53 -23.92
C GLY A 266 -19.02 2.41 -22.88
N PRO A 267 -19.89 2.62 -21.89
CA PRO A 267 -20.19 1.60 -20.88
C PRO A 267 -20.78 0.30 -21.48
N GLY A 268 -21.49 0.40 -22.61
CA GLY A 268 -22.03 -0.75 -23.33
C GLY A 268 -20.97 -1.65 -23.99
N ASP A 269 -19.73 -1.17 -24.12
CA ASP A 269 -18.61 -1.95 -24.66
C ASP A 269 -17.88 -2.77 -23.59
N VAL A 270 -18.23 -2.59 -22.30
CA VAL A 270 -17.57 -3.26 -21.18
C VAL A 270 -18.15 -4.66 -20.97
N ASN A 271 -17.27 -5.68 -20.97
CA ASN A 271 -17.69 -7.08 -20.86
C ASN A 271 -17.47 -7.69 -19.48
N LEU A 272 -16.71 -7.02 -18.61
CA LEU A 272 -16.38 -7.48 -17.26
C LEU A 272 -16.02 -6.27 -16.41
N VAL A 273 -16.51 -6.24 -15.17
CA VAL A 273 -16.23 -5.16 -14.22
C VAL A 273 -15.72 -5.74 -12.91
N GLU A 274 -14.61 -5.18 -12.43
CA GLU A 274 -14.21 -5.31 -11.02
C GLU A 274 -14.30 -3.93 -10.39
N LEU A 275 -15.20 -3.77 -9.42
CA LEU A 275 -15.49 -2.49 -8.77
C LEU A 275 -15.22 -2.55 -7.26
N HIS A 276 -15.50 -1.46 -6.56
CA HIS A 276 -15.22 -1.30 -5.14
C HIS A 276 -16.45 -1.60 -4.27
N ASP A 277 -16.75 -2.88 -4.04
CA ASP A 277 -17.85 -3.38 -3.21
C ASP A 277 -17.47 -3.48 -1.72
N CYS A 278 -16.93 -2.40 -1.15
CA CYS A 278 -16.61 -2.39 0.29
C CYS A 278 -17.84 -2.60 1.18
N PHE A 279 -19.03 -2.29 0.65
CA PHE A 279 -20.35 -2.66 1.16
C PHE A 279 -21.27 -3.04 -0.01
N ALA A 280 -22.26 -3.89 0.23
CA ALA A 280 -23.21 -4.33 -0.80
C ALA A 280 -24.02 -3.16 -1.39
N THR A 281 -24.35 -2.17 -0.58
CA THR A 281 -24.99 -0.91 -1.03
C THR A 281 -24.11 -0.12 -2.00
N ALA A 282 -22.78 -0.17 -1.82
CA ALA A 282 -21.83 0.52 -2.68
C ALA A 282 -21.82 -0.07 -4.09
N GLU A 283 -21.73 -1.39 -4.21
CA GLU A 283 -21.71 -2.07 -5.50
C GLU A 283 -22.95 -1.76 -6.34
N LEU A 284 -24.15 -1.83 -5.72
CA LEU A 284 -25.39 -1.57 -6.43
C LEU A 284 -25.43 -0.15 -7.00
N VAL A 285 -25.07 0.86 -6.21
CA VAL A 285 -24.99 2.25 -6.67
C VAL A 285 -23.87 2.45 -7.71
N HIS A 286 -22.78 1.68 -7.63
CA HIS A 286 -21.72 1.75 -8.62
C HIS A 286 -22.12 1.19 -10.00
N TYR A 287 -23.16 0.36 -10.12
CA TYR A 287 -23.70 -0.02 -11.44
C TYR A 287 -24.15 1.22 -12.23
N GLU A 288 -24.82 2.16 -11.57
CA GLU A 288 -25.29 3.42 -12.16
C GLU A 288 -24.13 4.38 -12.38
N ASN A 289 -23.21 4.47 -11.41
CA ASN A 289 -22.05 5.38 -11.52
C ASN A 289 -21.11 5.02 -12.66
N LEU A 290 -21.05 3.74 -13.03
CA LEU A 290 -20.29 3.23 -14.18
C LEU A 290 -21.14 3.24 -15.48
N GLY A 291 -22.42 3.61 -15.42
CA GLY A 291 -23.31 3.64 -16.59
C GLY A 291 -23.71 2.26 -17.12
N LEU A 292 -23.66 1.21 -16.29
CA LEU A 292 -24.08 -0.15 -16.68
C LEU A 292 -25.61 -0.30 -16.81
N CYS A 293 -26.33 0.61 -16.16
CA CYS A 293 -27.78 0.82 -16.22
C CYS A 293 -28.11 2.30 -15.96
N ALA A 294 -29.36 2.70 -16.19
CA ALA A 294 -29.80 4.06 -15.83
C ALA A 294 -29.99 4.22 -14.30
N ASP A 295 -30.03 5.48 -13.84
CA ASP A 295 -30.32 5.81 -12.44
C ASP A 295 -31.64 5.18 -11.97
N GLY A 296 -31.61 4.44 -10.86
CA GLY A 296 -32.74 3.71 -10.29
C GLY A 296 -32.95 2.30 -10.84
N GLU A 297 -32.21 1.87 -11.87
CA GLU A 297 -32.37 0.54 -12.48
C GLU A 297 -31.44 -0.53 -11.88
N ALA A 298 -30.52 -0.17 -10.99
CA ALA A 298 -29.54 -1.11 -10.45
C ALA A 298 -30.16 -2.28 -9.67
N GLY A 299 -31.31 -2.07 -9.02
CA GLY A 299 -32.08 -3.15 -8.38
C GLY A 299 -32.60 -4.18 -9.39
N ARG A 300 -33.06 -3.74 -10.56
CA ARG A 300 -33.48 -4.66 -11.64
C ARG A 300 -32.28 -5.40 -12.22
N LEU A 301 -31.15 -4.70 -12.40
CA LEU A 301 -29.93 -5.29 -12.94
C LEU A 301 -29.43 -6.50 -12.12
N ILE A 302 -29.50 -6.43 -10.78
CA ILE A 302 -29.14 -7.58 -9.93
C ILE A 302 -30.21 -8.68 -9.94
N ASP A 303 -31.50 -8.32 -10.03
CA ASP A 303 -32.61 -9.29 -10.06
C ASP A 303 -32.64 -10.11 -11.35
N ASP A 304 -32.32 -9.48 -12.48
CA ASP A 304 -32.28 -10.11 -13.80
C ASP A 304 -31.03 -11.00 -13.99
N GLY A 305 -30.08 -10.95 -13.05
CA GLY A 305 -28.84 -11.72 -13.10
C GLY A 305 -27.79 -11.17 -14.06
N ASP A 306 -27.96 -9.93 -14.56
CA ASP A 306 -27.07 -9.31 -15.54
C ASP A 306 -25.62 -9.19 -15.02
N THR A 307 -25.43 -9.05 -13.70
CA THR A 307 -24.13 -8.89 -13.07
C THR A 307 -23.50 -10.19 -12.55
N ALA A 308 -24.21 -11.31 -12.62
CA ALA A 308 -23.68 -12.62 -12.24
C ALA A 308 -22.70 -13.17 -13.29
N LEU A 309 -21.90 -14.16 -12.91
CA LEU A 309 -21.09 -14.91 -13.87
C LEU A 309 -21.99 -15.52 -14.97
N GLY A 310 -21.71 -15.19 -16.23
CA GLY A 310 -22.54 -15.60 -17.38
C GLY A 310 -23.68 -14.62 -17.72
N GLY A 311 -23.90 -13.58 -16.93
CA GLY A 311 -24.81 -12.48 -17.24
C GLY A 311 -24.27 -11.54 -18.31
N ARG A 312 -25.05 -10.49 -18.65
CA ARG A 312 -24.71 -9.52 -19.68
C ARG A 312 -23.41 -8.76 -19.42
N VAL A 313 -23.18 -8.36 -18.16
CA VAL A 313 -21.98 -7.65 -17.72
C VAL A 313 -21.57 -8.15 -16.34
N PRO A 314 -20.86 -9.29 -16.25
CA PRO A 314 -20.44 -9.85 -14.98
C PRO A 314 -19.66 -8.82 -14.15
N VAL A 315 -20.00 -8.72 -12.87
CA VAL A 315 -19.37 -7.80 -11.92
C VAL A 315 -18.78 -8.60 -10.76
N ASN A 316 -17.54 -8.29 -10.41
CA ASN A 316 -16.83 -8.87 -9.26
C ASN A 316 -16.76 -10.40 -9.33
N VAL A 317 -16.39 -10.94 -10.50
CA VAL A 317 -16.18 -12.40 -10.70
C VAL A 317 -15.03 -12.92 -9.82
N SER A 318 -14.14 -12.03 -9.38
CA SER A 318 -13.12 -12.32 -8.37
C SER A 318 -13.67 -12.61 -6.97
N SER A 319 -15.00 -12.56 -6.77
CA SER A 319 -15.72 -12.56 -5.49
C SER A 319 -15.82 -11.21 -4.76
N GLY A 320 -15.29 -10.14 -5.35
CA GLY A 320 -15.38 -8.80 -4.79
C GLY A 320 -14.77 -8.67 -3.39
N LEU A 321 -14.73 -7.47 -2.85
CA LEU A 321 -14.21 -7.17 -1.51
C LEU A 321 -15.06 -7.83 -0.41
N LEU A 322 -16.36 -8.08 -0.66
CA LEU A 322 -17.27 -8.75 0.27
C LEU A 322 -16.79 -10.17 0.65
N SER A 323 -16.22 -10.92 -0.29
CA SER A 323 -15.77 -12.30 -0.04
C SER A 323 -14.26 -12.53 -0.22
N LYS A 324 -13.63 -11.92 -1.25
CA LYS A 324 -12.17 -11.95 -1.47
C LYS A 324 -11.45 -11.38 -0.27
N GLY A 325 -12.05 -10.36 0.33
CA GLY A 325 -11.51 -9.53 1.38
C GLY A 325 -10.85 -8.27 0.84
N HIS A 326 -10.64 -7.30 1.72
CA HIS A 326 -10.26 -5.93 1.38
C HIS A 326 -8.95 -5.48 2.07
N PRO A 327 -7.78 -5.96 1.64
CA PRO A 327 -6.50 -5.37 2.00
C PRO A 327 -6.34 -4.05 1.25
N LEU A 328 -6.42 -2.93 1.98
CA LEU A 328 -6.56 -1.57 1.42
C LEU A 328 -5.52 -1.26 0.34
N GLY A 329 -4.23 -1.45 0.67
CA GLY A 329 -3.13 -1.24 -0.27
C GLY A 329 -3.10 -2.18 -1.48
N ALA A 330 -3.70 -3.37 -1.42
CA ALA A 330 -3.59 -4.39 -2.47
C ALA A 330 -4.82 -4.50 -3.39
N THR A 331 -5.98 -4.02 -2.94
CA THR A 331 -7.26 -4.22 -3.61
C THR A 331 -7.30 -3.72 -5.05
N GLY A 332 -6.78 -2.52 -5.32
CA GLY A 332 -6.79 -1.96 -6.67
C GLY A 332 -6.06 -2.83 -7.71
N ILE A 333 -4.88 -3.34 -7.36
CA ILE A 333 -4.12 -4.22 -8.25
C ILE A 333 -4.77 -5.62 -8.31
N ALA A 334 -5.35 -6.11 -7.21
CA ALA A 334 -6.06 -7.39 -7.19
C ALA A 334 -7.34 -7.39 -8.06
N ASN A 335 -7.99 -6.25 -8.25
CA ASN A 335 -9.09 -6.11 -9.20
C ASN A 335 -8.57 -6.15 -10.65
N ILE A 336 -7.43 -5.51 -10.94
CA ILE A 336 -6.78 -5.58 -12.26
C ILE A 336 -6.31 -7.01 -12.58
N TYR A 337 -5.84 -7.75 -11.57
CA TYR A 337 -5.44 -9.15 -11.70
C TYR A 337 -6.55 -10.05 -12.27
N GLU A 338 -7.80 -9.84 -11.85
CA GLU A 338 -8.93 -10.65 -12.34
C GLU A 338 -9.26 -10.36 -13.81
N ILE A 339 -9.10 -9.10 -14.23
CA ILE A 339 -9.39 -8.67 -15.60
C ILE A 339 -8.27 -9.10 -16.56
N ALA A 340 -7.05 -9.29 -16.05
CA ALA A 340 -5.93 -9.80 -16.84
C ALA A 340 -6.14 -11.30 -17.16
N PRO A 341 -5.67 -11.78 -18.34
CA PRO A 341 -5.75 -13.19 -18.66
C PRO A 341 -5.01 -14.01 -17.59
N PRO A 342 -5.52 -15.20 -17.26
CA PRO A 342 -4.99 -15.98 -16.15
C PRO A 342 -3.49 -16.25 -16.34
N PRO A 343 -2.68 -16.19 -15.26
CA PRO A 343 -1.25 -16.44 -15.35
C PRO A 343 -1.03 -17.82 -15.95
N ARG A 344 -0.22 -17.89 -17.02
CA ARG A 344 0.06 -19.15 -17.72
C ARG A 344 0.98 -19.98 -16.83
N GLN A 345 0.41 -20.72 -15.88
CA GLN A 345 1.15 -21.71 -15.09
C GLN A 345 1.65 -22.81 -16.03
N GLY A 346 2.86 -22.65 -16.53
CA GLY A 346 3.44 -23.58 -17.49
C GLY A 346 4.93 -23.31 -17.74
N ARG A 347 5.76 -24.28 -17.33
CA ARG A 347 7.17 -24.51 -17.71
C ARG A 347 8.31 -23.92 -16.89
N ARG A 348 8.14 -22.99 -15.95
CA ARG A 348 9.32 -22.45 -15.18
C ARG A 348 9.21 -22.43 -13.65
N ALA A 349 8.02 -22.50 -13.07
CA ALA A 349 7.82 -22.38 -11.61
C ALA A 349 8.40 -23.54 -10.77
N ALA A 350 8.52 -24.74 -11.34
CA ALA A 350 9.06 -25.91 -10.61
C ALA A 350 10.60 -25.88 -10.44
N GLY A 351 11.33 -25.16 -11.30
CA GLY A 351 12.79 -25.13 -11.29
C GLY A 351 13.40 -24.00 -10.46
N ARG A 352 12.73 -22.84 -10.35
CA ARG A 352 13.32 -21.62 -9.75
C ARG A 352 12.94 -21.37 -8.29
N ARG A 353 11.82 -21.90 -7.80
CA ARG A 353 11.45 -21.82 -6.37
C ARG A 353 12.43 -22.53 -5.43
N ARG A 354 13.20 -23.50 -5.95
CA ARG A 354 14.31 -24.15 -5.20
C ARG A 354 15.62 -23.37 -5.24
N ALA A 355 15.84 -22.49 -6.23
CA ALA A 355 17.11 -21.76 -6.36
C ALA A 355 17.22 -20.57 -5.40
N TYR A 356 16.13 -19.81 -5.19
CA TYR A 356 16.17 -18.62 -4.32
C TYR A 356 16.30 -18.96 -2.82
N ARG A 357 15.84 -20.13 -2.37
CA ARG A 357 16.01 -20.60 -0.98
C ARG A 357 17.30 -21.39 -0.74
N ALA A 358 17.94 -21.93 -1.78
CA ALA A 358 19.08 -22.83 -1.62
C ALA A 358 20.46 -22.13 -1.65
N ASP A 359 20.59 -20.98 -2.31
CA ASP A 359 21.87 -20.25 -2.38
C ASP A 359 22.09 -19.28 -1.21
N ALA A 360 21.03 -18.89 -0.48
CA ALA A 360 21.15 -18.05 0.71
C ALA A 360 21.53 -18.83 1.99
N CYS A 361 21.60 -20.17 1.94
CA CYS A 361 21.80 -20.98 3.15
C CYS A 361 22.65 -22.23 2.91
N ARG A 362 23.91 -22.07 2.46
CA ARG A 362 24.94 -23.11 2.64
C ARG A 362 26.15 -22.55 3.39
N ARG A 363 26.16 -22.80 4.70
CA ARG A 363 27.35 -22.76 5.55
C ARG A 363 28.44 -23.63 4.92
N ARG A 364 29.53 -23.03 4.44
CA ARG A 364 30.80 -23.73 4.16
C ARG A 364 31.80 -23.43 5.27
N ARG A 365 32.39 -24.50 5.81
CA ARG A 365 33.53 -24.50 6.75
C ARG A 365 34.80 -23.93 6.05
N PRO A 366 35.75 -23.35 6.80
CA PRO A 366 36.93 -22.71 6.21
C PRO A 366 38.07 -23.70 5.95
N GLY A 367 38.71 -23.60 4.79
CA GLY A 367 39.97 -24.28 4.49
C GLY A 367 40.56 -23.82 3.16
N GLY A 368 41.83 -23.38 3.19
CA GLY A 368 42.69 -23.17 2.02
C GLY A 368 42.60 -21.79 1.37
N ARG A 369 43.71 -21.03 1.45
CA ARG A 369 43.86 -19.63 1.04
C ARG A 369 44.29 -19.53 -0.43
N ASP A 370 43.61 -18.72 -1.21
CA ASP A 370 44.27 -17.74 -2.09
C ASP A 370 43.40 -16.49 -2.21
N ARG A 371 43.89 -15.38 -1.63
CA ARG A 371 43.08 -14.19 -1.30
C ARG A 371 43.24 -13.11 -2.36
N LEU A 372 42.21 -12.90 -3.17
CA LEU A 372 41.82 -11.54 -3.55
C LEU A 372 41.48 -10.80 -2.24
N ARG A 373 42.18 -9.69 -1.97
CA ARG A 373 42.07 -8.91 -0.73
C ARG A 373 40.67 -8.27 -0.62
N HIS A 374 39.77 -8.91 0.11
CA HIS A 374 38.74 -8.20 0.87
C HIS A 374 39.36 -7.69 2.19
N PRO A 375 38.96 -6.49 2.68
CA PRO A 375 39.37 -6.01 4.00
C PRO A 375 38.95 -7.01 5.07
N ARG A 376 39.78 -7.19 6.10
CA ARG A 376 39.50 -8.15 7.18
C ARG A 376 38.39 -7.60 8.10
N PRO A 377 37.72 -8.44 8.91
CA PRO A 377 36.99 -7.93 10.08
C PRO A 377 38.00 -7.18 10.96
N GLY A 378 37.83 -5.86 11.06
CA GLY A 378 38.82 -4.91 11.61
C GLY A 378 39.35 -3.88 10.62
N GLU A 379 38.92 -3.89 9.36
CA GLU A 379 39.09 -2.78 8.41
C GLU A 379 37.72 -2.39 7.86
N SER A 380 37.00 -1.52 8.56
CA SER A 380 35.92 -0.75 7.97
C SER A 380 36.47 0.50 7.27
N VAL A 381 35.76 0.89 6.21
CA VAL A 381 35.92 2.20 5.59
C VAL A 381 35.40 3.23 6.62
N MET A 382 36.32 3.66 7.49
CA MET A 382 36.20 4.42 8.76
C MET A 382 35.84 3.64 10.04
N ASP A 383 36.74 2.75 10.50
CA ASP A 383 36.70 2.21 11.87
C ASP A 383 37.31 3.18 12.90
N ASP A 384 38.08 4.16 12.42
CA ASP A 384 38.73 5.19 13.20
C ASP A 384 38.08 6.56 12.95
N LEU A 385 37.52 7.14 14.01
CA LEU A 385 36.96 8.49 14.05
C LEU A 385 37.86 9.46 14.85
N SER A 386 39.12 9.10 15.08
CA SER A 386 40.11 9.94 15.76
C SER A 386 40.16 11.34 15.16
N GLY A 387 40.03 12.35 16.02
CA GLY A 387 40.03 13.76 15.63
C GLY A 387 38.75 14.24 14.94
N LYS A 388 37.70 13.41 14.86
CA LYS A 388 36.36 13.82 14.41
C LYS A 388 35.50 14.25 15.58
N VAL A 389 34.56 15.16 15.32
CA VAL A 389 33.56 15.62 16.29
C VAL A 389 32.17 15.22 15.81
N ALA A 390 31.44 14.48 16.64
CA ALA A 390 30.07 14.06 16.38
C ALA A 390 29.08 14.80 17.31
N VAL A 391 28.07 15.44 16.73
CA VAL A 391 26.97 16.07 17.49
C VAL A 391 25.75 15.15 17.41
N ILE A 392 25.20 14.77 18.56
CA ILE A 392 24.11 13.79 18.67
C ILE A 392 22.98 14.36 19.52
N THR A 393 21.83 14.61 18.89
CA THR A 393 20.63 15.09 19.59
C THR A 393 19.84 13.93 20.22
N GLY A 394 19.24 14.13 21.39
CA GLY A 394 18.65 13.04 22.18
C GLY A 394 19.69 12.03 22.68
N GLY A 395 20.90 12.51 22.96
CA GLY A 395 22.07 11.70 23.31
C GLY A 395 22.08 11.18 24.75
N ALA A 396 21.14 11.60 25.60
CA ALA A 396 21.13 11.23 27.01
C ALA A 396 20.66 9.79 27.28
N SER A 397 19.97 9.14 26.34
CA SER A 397 19.46 7.78 26.54
C SER A 397 19.25 7.01 25.25
N GLY A 398 18.92 5.71 25.36
CA GLY A 398 18.49 4.87 24.25
C GLY A 398 19.50 4.80 23.11
N ILE A 399 19.00 4.97 21.88
CA ILE A 399 19.80 4.88 20.64
C ILE A 399 20.85 6.00 20.58
N GLY A 400 20.48 7.23 20.93
CA GLY A 400 21.39 8.38 20.94
C GLY A 400 22.59 8.15 21.87
N PHE A 401 22.35 7.63 23.08
CA PHE A 401 23.43 7.28 24.02
C PHE A 401 24.33 6.15 23.49
N ALA A 402 23.74 5.11 22.90
CA ALA A 402 24.51 4.01 22.31
C ALA A 402 25.40 4.49 21.14
N LEU A 403 24.91 5.43 20.34
CA LEU A 403 25.67 6.07 19.26
C LEU A 403 26.79 6.96 19.80
N ALA A 404 26.53 7.74 20.86
CA ALA A 404 27.55 8.54 21.53
C ALA A 404 28.69 7.67 22.05
N ARG A 405 28.36 6.59 22.80
CA ARG A 405 29.34 5.63 23.28
C ARG A 405 30.10 4.95 22.14
N GLY A 406 29.40 4.58 21.06
CA GLY A 406 30.01 3.95 19.90
C GLY A 406 30.96 4.87 19.14
N ALA A 407 30.68 6.17 19.08
CA ALA A 407 31.54 7.17 18.47
C ALA A 407 32.80 7.43 19.32
N LEU A 408 32.66 7.56 20.65
CA LEU A 408 33.79 7.66 21.58
C LEU A 408 34.71 6.43 21.52
N GLN A 409 34.14 5.22 21.50
CA GLN A 409 34.91 3.98 21.37
C GLN A 409 35.73 3.89 20.07
N ARG A 410 35.42 4.74 19.09
CA ARG A 410 36.14 4.85 17.81
C ARG A 410 37.02 6.11 17.74
N GLY A 411 37.22 6.83 18.85
CA GLY A 411 38.11 7.98 18.94
C GLY A 411 37.52 9.34 18.54
N ALA A 412 36.21 9.42 18.27
CA ALA A 412 35.56 10.71 18.06
C ALA A 412 35.42 11.46 19.39
N LYS A 413 35.45 12.79 19.33
CA LYS A 413 34.86 13.64 20.37
C LYS A 413 33.35 13.75 20.13
N VAL A 414 32.57 13.81 21.19
CA VAL A 414 31.10 13.76 21.09
C VAL A 414 30.47 14.93 21.83
N VAL A 415 29.55 15.60 21.16
CA VAL A 415 28.62 16.55 21.78
C VAL A 415 27.26 15.85 21.87
N ILE A 416 26.73 15.70 23.08
CA ILE A 416 25.37 15.18 23.29
C ILE A 416 24.42 16.31 23.70
N SER A 417 23.19 16.25 23.21
CA SER A 417 22.13 17.13 23.70
C SER A 417 20.87 16.36 24.07
N ASP A 418 20.14 16.87 25.04
CA ASP A 418 18.81 16.38 25.43
C ASP A 418 18.02 17.52 26.11
N ILE A 419 16.70 17.39 26.14
CA ILE A 419 15.83 18.34 26.83
C ILE A 419 15.86 18.14 28.35
N ARG A 420 16.11 16.89 28.79
CA ARG A 420 16.16 16.48 30.19
C ARG A 420 17.56 16.66 30.77
N ALA A 421 17.72 17.70 31.60
CA ALA A 421 19.01 18.08 32.17
C ALA A 421 19.60 17.02 33.12
N ASP A 422 18.76 16.33 33.86
CA ASP A 422 19.11 15.22 34.77
C ASP A 422 19.68 14.03 34.00
N ALA A 423 18.94 13.55 33.00
CA ALA A 423 19.38 12.43 32.15
C ALA A 423 20.65 12.79 31.36
N LEU A 424 20.76 14.05 30.94
CA LEU A 424 21.93 14.54 30.22
C LEU A 424 23.19 14.54 31.09
N ALA A 425 23.08 14.96 32.36
CA ALA A 425 24.18 14.92 33.32
C ALA A 425 24.61 13.48 33.66
N GLU A 426 23.64 12.57 33.82
CA GLU A 426 23.93 11.14 34.01
C GLU A 426 24.65 10.54 32.79
N ALA A 427 24.22 10.90 31.59
CA ALA A 427 24.83 10.43 30.36
C ALA A 427 26.25 10.96 30.19
N GLU A 428 26.49 12.24 30.48
CA GLU A 428 27.83 12.84 30.45
C GLU A 428 28.78 12.10 31.41
N ALA A 429 28.34 11.87 32.65
CA ALA A 429 29.11 11.12 33.64
C ALA A 429 29.39 9.67 33.19
N ALA A 430 28.42 9.03 32.53
CA ALA A 430 28.53 7.64 32.07
C ALA A 430 29.41 7.47 30.82
N LEU A 431 29.66 8.52 30.05
CA LEU A 431 30.44 8.45 28.80
C LEU A 431 31.96 8.60 29.01
N SER A 432 32.43 8.77 30.25
CA SER A 432 33.84 8.70 30.70
C SER A 432 34.87 9.26 29.70
N GLY A 433 35.05 10.58 29.73
CA GLY A 433 36.06 11.31 28.95
C GLY A 433 35.78 12.81 29.00
N GLU A 434 36.05 13.48 30.12
CA GLU A 434 35.69 14.90 30.34
C GLU A 434 36.24 15.85 29.26
N ASP A 435 37.35 15.49 28.60
CA ASP A 435 37.93 16.28 27.51
C ASP A 435 37.40 15.95 26.10
N GLU A 436 36.65 14.86 25.98
CA GLU A 436 36.14 14.33 24.70
C GLU A 436 34.62 14.39 24.59
N VAL A 437 33.93 14.66 25.69
CA VAL A 437 32.47 14.80 25.75
C VAL A 437 32.09 16.24 26.10
N LEU A 438 31.06 16.75 25.45
CA LEU A 438 30.38 17.99 25.82
C LEU A 438 28.89 17.74 25.90
N ALA A 439 28.29 17.94 27.06
CA ALA A 439 26.83 17.94 27.19
C ALA A 439 26.26 19.35 27.09
N VAL A 440 25.27 19.53 26.21
CA VAL A 440 24.55 20.80 26.04
C VAL A 440 23.06 20.53 26.08
N ARG A 441 22.37 21.08 27.08
CA ARG A 441 20.92 21.02 27.13
C ARG A 441 20.34 21.82 25.96
N ALA A 442 19.50 21.20 25.15
CA ALA A 442 18.83 21.86 24.03
C ALA A 442 17.45 21.25 23.79
N ASP A 443 16.44 22.10 23.65
CA ASP A 443 15.17 21.73 23.05
C ASP A 443 15.26 21.89 21.53
N VAL A 444 15.27 20.77 20.79
CA VAL A 444 15.37 20.78 19.32
C VAL A 444 14.15 21.39 18.62
N ALA A 445 13.07 21.69 19.35
CA ALA A 445 11.94 22.48 18.84
C ALA A 445 12.21 23.99 18.83
N ARG A 446 13.28 24.46 19.49
CA ARG A 446 13.63 25.88 19.61
C ARG A 446 14.90 26.18 18.82
N TYR A 447 14.79 27.08 17.85
CA TYR A 447 15.92 27.46 16.99
C TYR A 447 17.11 27.99 17.81
N ASP A 448 16.86 28.83 18.80
CA ASP A 448 17.91 29.44 19.64
C ASP A 448 18.70 28.36 20.42
N ASP A 449 18.04 27.31 20.89
CA ASP A 449 18.68 26.19 21.60
C ASP A 449 19.56 25.37 20.64
N VAL A 450 19.11 25.17 19.40
CA VAL A 450 19.90 24.47 18.36
C VAL A 450 21.10 25.32 17.91
N ALA A 451 20.93 26.63 17.80
CA ALA A 451 22.02 27.56 17.52
C ALA A 451 23.05 27.56 18.65
N ALA A 452 22.62 27.64 19.91
CA ALA A 452 23.49 27.56 21.08
C ALA A 452 24.24 26.22 21.16
N LEU A 453 23.59 25.10 20.80
CA LEU A 453 24.24 23.79 20.68
C LEU A 453 25.36 23.78 19.64
N ALA A 454 25.12 24.37 18.46
CA ALA A 454 26.12 24.47 17.41
C ALA A 454 27.29 25.38 17.83
N ASP A 455 27.00 26.53 18.44
CA ASP A 455 28.01 27.47 18.95
C ASP A 455 28.88 26.82 20.03
N ALA A 456 28.27 26.09 20.96
CA ALA A 456 28.99 25.36 22.01
C ALA A 456 29.90 24.26 21.43
N ALA A 457 29.40 23.50 20.44
CA ALA A 457 30.20 22.47 19.76
C ALA A 457 31.41 23.07 19.04
N ILE A 458 31.22 24.17 18.30
CA ILE A 458 32.28 24.87 17.57
C ILE A 458 33.25 25.54 18.54
N ALA A 459 32.78 26.19 19.60
CA ALA A 459 33.63 26.83 20.59
C ALA A 459 34.52 25.80 21.32
N ARG A 460 33.99 24.62 21.62
CA ARG A 460 34.72 23.57 22.35
C ARG A 460 35.69 22.78 21.48
N PHE A 461 35.33 22.45 20.24
CA PHE A 461 36.08 21.52 19.40
C PHE A 461 36.52 22.06 18.04
N GLY A 462 36.11 23.29 17.67
CA GLY A 462 36.51 23.99 16.46
C GLY A 462 35.86 23.49 15.16
N THR A 463 35.19 22.34 15.18
CA THR A 463 34.56 21.75 13.99
C THR A 463 33.45 20.78 14.39
N VAL A 464 32.56 20.48 13.44
CA VAL A 464 31.58 19.38 13.50
C VAL A 464 31.75 18.55 12.25
N ASN A 465 32.03 17.26 12.40
CA ASN A 465 32.27 16.36 11.27
C ASN A 465 31.10 15.41 11.04
N LEU A 466 30.39 15.04 12.10
CA LEU A 466 29.23 14.17 12.05
C LEU A 466 28.07 14.83 12.81
N LEU A 467 26.87 14.76 12.23
CA LEU A 467 25.64 15.20 12.86
C LEU A 467 24.65 14.03 12.87
N VAL A 468 24.11 13.71 14.04
CA VAL A 468 23.12 12.65 14.26
C VAL A 468 21.87 13.27 14.87
N ASN A 469 20.87 13.55 14.03
CA ASN A 469 19.58 14.10 14.44
C ASN A 469 18.67 12.99 15.01
N ASN A 470 18.99 12.51 16.22
CA ASN A 470 18.25 11.43 16.86
C ASN A 470 17.05 11.93 17.68
N ALA A 471 17.08 13.16 18.21
CA ALA A 471 15.87 13.86 18.67
C ALA A 471 15.19 14.57 17.49
N GLY A 472 13.86 14.50 17.44
CA GLY A 472 13.04 15.14 16.41
C GLY A 472 11.75 15.72 16.97
N VAL A 473 11.24 16.75 16.29
CA VAL A 473 9.94 17.37 16.60
C VAL A 473 8.88 16.65 15.78
N PHE A 474 7.95 15.96 16.43
CA PHE A 474 6.80 15.37 15.75
C PHE A 474 5.62 16.34 15.84
N ALA A 475 5.21 16.92 14.71
CA ALA A 475 3.93 17.61 14.60
C ALA A 475 2.80 16.58 14.49
N ALA A 476 2.46 15.93 15.61
CA ALA A 476 1.28 15.09 15.69
C ALA A 476 0.57 15.37 17.02
N GLY A 477 -0.52 16.15 16.96
CA GLY A 477 -1.45 16.33 18.07
C GLY A 477 -1.62 17.76 18.55
N LEU A 478 -2.19 18.63 17.71
CA LEU A 478 -3.06 19.74 18.12
C LEU A 478 -4.06 20.01 16.97
N ALA A 479 -5.11 19.20 16.94
CA ALA A 479 -6.46 19.52 16.45
C ALA A 479 -7.36 18.32 16.77
#